data_AF-A0A0D6KFG5-F1
#
_entry.id   AF-A0A0D6KFG5-F1
#
_cell.length_a   1.000
_cell.length_b   1.000
_cell.length_c   1.000
_cell.angle_alpha   90.00
_cell.angle_beta   90.00
_cell.angle_gamma   90.00
#
_symmetry.space_group_name_H-M   'P 1'
#
loop_
_entity.id
_entity.type
_entity.pdbx_description
1 polymer ?
#
loop_
_entity_poly.entity_id
_entity_poly.type
_entity_poly.pdbx_seq_one_letter_code
_entity_poly.pdbx_strand_id
1 'polypeptide(L)'
;MRIWNNIRVKAGVIMQAIFWTVEEVAQRAKNFYEQGIRSEVEHGDNIGKMIVIDAETGEYGIDKSGVESALMLKQKNPNARLFTMRIGYDVAFSFGGASMERTVE
;
A
#
# COMPACT_ATOMS: atom_id res chain seq x y z
N MET A 1 -8.65 17.41 38.89
CA MET A 1 -8.30 18.18 37.68
C MET A 1 -6.79 18.17 37.53
N ARG A 2 -6.24 17.23 36.76
CA ARG A 2 -4.79 16.99 36.67
C ARG A 2 -4.34 17.36 35.26
N ILE A 3 -3.86 18.60 35.15
CA ILE A 3 -3.16 19.14 33.98
C ILE A 3 -1.85 18.34 33.83
N TRP A 4 -1.76 17.53 32.78
CA TRP A 4 -0.50 16.94 32.34
C TRP A 4 -0.26 17.25 30.86
N ASN A 5 0.75 18.10 30.67
CA ASN A 5 1.77 18.04 29.64
C ASN A 5 1.36 18.18 28.17
N ASN A 6 1.39 19.46 27.81
CA ASN A 6 2.01 19.95 26.59
C ASN A 6 3.39 19.30 26.33
N ILE A 7 3.46 18.36 25.39
CA ILE A 7 4.66 18.11 24.58
C ILE A 7 4.20 18.05 23.12
N ARG A 8 3.93 19.23 22.53
CA ARG A 8 3.95 19.34 21.07
C ARG A 8 5.40 19.25 20.63
N VAL A 9 5.86 18.04 20.35
CA VAL A 9 7.06 17.83 19.54
C VAL A 9 6.73 18.34 18.13
N LYS A 10 7.29 19.47 17.74
CA LYS A 10 7.39 19.83 16.32
C LYS A 10 8.57 19.08 15.72
N ALA A 11 8.32 17.86 15.26
CA ALA A 11 9.14 17.17 14.27
C ALA A 11 8.15 16.39 13.37
N GLY A 12 8.19 16.66 12.06
CA GLY A 12 7.20 16.31 11.02
C GLY A 12 6.25 15.13 11.31
N VAL A 13 4.95 15.41 11.24
CA VAL A 13 3.78 14.51 11.16
C VAL A 13 3.88 13.22 11.99
N ILE A 14 3.05 13.12 13.03
CA ILE A 14 2.82 11.87 13.76
C ILE A 14 2.57 10.75 12.74
N MET A 15 3.52 9.82 12.62
CA MET A 15 3.45 8.65 11.74
C MET A 15 2.40 7.71 12.34
N GLN A 16 1.12 7.96 12.04
CA GLN A 16 0.02 7.18 12.60
C GLN A 16 0.09 5.72 12.12
N ALA A 17 0.71 5.52 10.97
CA ALA A 17 0.77 4.24 10.31
C ALA A 17 1.47 3.14 11.11
N ILE A 18 2.47 3.51 11.93
CA ILE A 18 3.21 2.54 12.76
C ILE A 18 2.28 1.81 13.75
N PHE A 19 1.20 2.47 14.17
CA PHE A 19 0.24 1.91 15.13
C PHE A 19 -0.90 1.12 14.49
N TRP A 20 -1.02 1.13 13.17
CA TRP A 20 -2.09 0.40 12.50
C TRP A 20 -1.85 -1.11 12.56
N THR A 21 -2.94 -1.87 12.63
CA THR A 21 -2.89 -3.32 12.41
C THR A 21 -2.57 -3.62 10.94
N VAL A 22 -2.31 -4.89 10.62
CA VAL A 22 -2.08 -5.29 9.23
C VAL A 22 -3.37 -5.14 8.39
N GLU A 23 -4.52 -5.37 9.00
CA GLU A 23 -5.84 -5.20 8.39
C GLU A 23 -6.14 -3.73 8.08
N GLU A 24 -5.82 -2.81 9.01
CA GLU A 24 -5.99 -1.38 8.80
C GLU A 24 -5.09 -0.87 7.66
N VAL A 25 -3.84 -1.33 7.59
CA VAL A 25 -2.94 -1.05 6.45
C VAL A 25 -3.53 -1.53 5.14
N ALA A 26 -3.97 -2.79 5.09
CA ALA A 26 -4.56 -3.38 3.90
C ALA A 26 -5.82 -2.62 3.46
N GLN A 27 -6.71 -2.28 4.41
CA GLN A 27 -7.94 -1.56 4.12
C GLN A 27 -7.67 -0.16 3.55
N ARG A 28 -6.71 0.57 4.14
CA ARG A 28 -6.34 1.91 3.66
C ARG A 28 -5.70 1.88 2.28
N ALA A 29 -4.75 0.97 2.05
CA ALA A 29 -4.13 0.80 0.74
C ALA A 29 -5.16 0.39 -0.34
N LYS A 30 -6.09 -0.52 -0.01
CA LYS A 30 -7.21 -0.87 -0.88
C LYS A 30 -8.12 0.31 -1.19
N ASN A 31 -8.41 1.17 -0.19
CA ASN A 31 -9.21 2.37 -0.43
C ASN A 31 -8.52 3.33 -1.43
N PHE A 32 -7.20 3.54 -1.31
CA PHE A 32 -6.44 4.30 -2.31
C PHE A 32 -6.50 3.65 -3.69
N TYR A 33 -6.41 2.33 -3.75
CA TYR A 33 -6.52 1.58 -5.00
C TYR A 33 -7.87 1.84 -5.67
N GLU A 34 -8.97 1.52 -5.00
CA GLU A 34 -10.33 1.59 -5.58
C GLU A 34 -10.78 3.02 -5.88
N GLN A 35 -10.38 4.02 -5.08
CA GLN A 35 -10.90 5.38 -5.21
C GLN A 35 -10.14 6.26 -6.22
N GLY A 36 -9.01 5.80 -6.75
CA GLY A 36 -8.24 6.58 -7.71
C GLY A 36 -7.26 5.76 -8.53
N ILE A 37 -6.29 5.12 -7.84
CA ILE A 37 -5.14 4.47 -8.49
C ILE A 37 -5.59 3.45 -9.54
N ARG A 38 -6.65 2.68 -9.25
CA ARG A 38 -7.19 1.66 -10.18
C ARG A 38 -7.43 2.21 -11.58
N SER A 39 -8.02 3.40 -11.69
CA SER A 39 -8.30 4.05 -12.97
C SER A 39 -7.03 4.48 -13.73
N GLU A 40 -5.93 4.67 -13.02
CA GLU A 40 -4.63 5.07 -13.56
C GLU A 40 -3.73 3.88 -13.91
N VAL A 41 -3.98 2.69 -13.32
CA VAL A 41 -3.02 1.56 -13.39
C VAL A 41 -3.60 0.29 -14.00
N GLU A 42 -4.92 0.08 -14.02
CA GLU A 42 -5.53 -1.11 -14.63
C GLU A 42 -5.65 -1.01 -16.15
N HIS A 43 -4.54 -0.75 -16.85
CA HIS A 43 -4.52 -0.74 -18.31
C HIS A 43 -3.18 -1.19 -18.90
N GLY A 44 -3.20 -1.62 -20.16
CA GLY A 44 -2.00 -1.93 -20.92
C GLY A 44 -1.12 -3.00 -20.25
N ASP A 45 0.18 -2.73 -20.21
CA ASP A 45 1.19 -3.65 -19.68
C ASP A 45 1.27 -3.64 -18.14
N ASN A 46 0.49 -2.81 -17.45
CA ASN A 46 0.43 -2.80 -15.98
C ASN A 46 -0.39 -3.95 -15.42
N ILE A 47 -1.35 -4.45 -16.19
CA ILE A 47 -2.16 -5.60 -15.81
C ILE A 47 -1.25 -6.79 -15.46
N GLY A 48 -1.45 -7.34 -14.26
CA GLY A 48 -0.65 -8.45 -13.76
C GLY A 48 0.70 -8.07 -13.17
N LYS A 49 1.15 -6.81 -13.21
CA LYS A 49 2.30 -6.35 -12.39
C LYS A 49 1.89 -6.24 -10.92
N MET A 50 2.89 -6.16 -10.04
CA MET A 50 2.68 -5.85 -8.63
C MET A 50 2.64 -4.33 -8.45
N ILE A 51 1.72 -3.88 -7.59
CA ILE A 51 1.70 -2.52 -7.08
C ILE A 51 1.95 -2.55 -5.57
N VAL A 52 2.81 -1.65 -5.10
CA VAL A 52 3.11 -1.45 -3.68
C VAL A 52 2.61 -0.06 -3.30
N ILE A 53 1.73 0.01 -2.31
CA ILE A 53 1.08 1.25 -1.88
C ILE A 53 1.47 1.53 -0.42
N ASP A 54 1.92 2.75 -0.15
CA ASP A 54 2.04 3.26 1.22
C ASP A 54 0.65 3.59 1.78
N ALA A 55 0.20 2.83 2.77
CA ALA A 55 -1.12 2.98 3.39
C ALA A 55 -1.31 4.31 4.14
N GLU A 56 -0.22 5.05 4.41
CA GLU A 56 -0.32 6.37 5.01
C GLU A 56 -0.63 7.45 3.98
N THR A 57 0.09 7.43 2.87
CA THR A 57 0.15 8.55 1.91
C THR A 57 -0.59 8.27 0.61
N GLY A 58 -0.81 7.01 0.26
CA GLY A 58 -1.29 6.60 -1.06
C GLY A 58 -0.22 6.63 -2.14
N GLU A 59 1.04 6.98 -1.81
CA GLU A 59 2.14 6.89 -2.75
C GLU A 59 2.36 5.43 -3.16
N TYR A 60 2.60 5.18 -4.45
CA TYR A 60 2.70 3.83 -4.97
C TYR A 60 3.83 3.67 -5.98
N GLY A 61 4.30 2.42 -6.11
CA GLY A 61 5.22 1.99 -7.16
C GLY A 61 4.72 0.71 -7.82
N ILE A 62 5.05 0.53 -9.10
CA ILE A 62 4.66 -0.64 -9.90
C ILE A 62 5.92 -1.30 -10.44
N ASP A 63 6.08 -2.59 -10.18
CA ASP A 63 7.13 -3.40 -10.79
C ASP A 63 6.68 -4.87 -10.90
N LYS A 64 7.53 -5.73 -11.48
CA LYS A 64 7.16 -7.15 -11.73
C LYS A 64 6.99 -7.97 -10.44
N SER A 65 7.67 -7.57 -9.36
CA SER A 65 7.81 -8.34 -8.12
C SER A 65 7.26 -7.64 -6.89
N GLY A 66 7.16 -6.31 -6.93
CA GLY A 66 6.94 -5.41 -5.80
C GLY A 66 8.21 -5.09 -4.99
N VAL A 67 9.35 -5.73 -5.26
CA VAL A 67 10.56 -5.58 -4.43
C VAL A 67 11.22 -4.22 -4.64
N GLU A 68 11.44 -3.81 -5.89
CA GLU A 68 12.09 -2.53 -6.21
C GLU A 68 11.24 -1.36 -5.70
N SER A 69 9.92 -1.41 -5.94
CA SER A 69 8.97 -0.40 -5.44
C SER A 69 8.99 -0.31 -3.92
N ALA A 70 8.97 -1.46 -3.22
CA ALA A 70 9.01 -1.48 -1.76
C ALA A 70 10.32 -0.89 -1.20
N LEU A 71 11.46 -1.21 -1.81
CA LEU A 71 12.75 -0.66 -1.42
C LEU A 71 12.80 0.86 -1.61
N MET A 72 12.32 1.36 -2.76
CA MET A 72 12.27 2.80 -3.04
C MET A 72 11.39 3.55 -2.04
N LEU A 73 10.18 3.04 -1.75
CA LEU A 73 9.27 3.65 -0.77
C LEU A 73 9.87 3.63 0.64
N LYS A 74 10.56 2.55 1.02
CA LYS A 74 11.27 2.46 2.31
C LYS A 74 12.49 3.37 2.41
N GLN A 75 13.20 3.61 1.31
CA GLN A 75 14.30 4.58 1.28
C GLN A 75 13.78 6.00 1.50
N LYS A 76 12.63 6.33 0.89
CA LYS A 76 11.98 7.65 1.05
C LYS A 76 11.40 7.83 2.46
N ASN A 77 10.73 6.81 2.97
CA ASN A 77 10.17 6.79 4.32
C ASN A 77 10.42 5.43 4.99
N PRO A 78 11.42 5.33 5.89
CA PRO A 78 11.72 4.09 6.61
C PRO A 78 10.52 3.49 7.36
N ASN A 79 9.60 4.35 7.80
CA ASN A 79 8.41 3.97 8.56
C ASN A 79 7.18 3.70 7.67
N ALA A 80 7.30 3.78 6.33
CA ALA A 80 6.19 3.53 5.42
C ALA A 80 5.56 2.16 5.69
N ARG A 81 4.22 2.11 5.71
CA ARG A 81 3.48 0.88 5.95
C ARG A 81 2.89 0.43 4.62
N LEU A 82 3.60 -0.50 4.01
CA LEU A 82 3.36 -0.88 2.63
C LEU A 82 2.37 -2.05 2.54
N PHE A 83 1.53 -2.00 1.52
CA PHE A 83 0.68 -3.12 1.11
C PHE A 83 0.91 -3.42 -0.37
N THR A 84 1.07 -4.70 -0.69
CA THR A 84 1.35 -5.14 -2.06
C THR A 84 0.18 -5.97 -2.59
N MET A 85 -0.24 -5.69 -3.82
CA MET A 85 -1.27 -6.46 -4.54
C MET A 85 -0.91 -6.58 -6.02
N ARG A 86 -1.63 -7.44 -6.75
CA ARG A 86 -1.47 -7.61 -8.19
C ARG A 86 -2.58 -6.88 -8.94
N ILE A 87 -2.19 -6.08 -9.93
CA ILE A 87 -3.10 -5.21 -10.66
C ILE A 87 -4.12 -6.04 -11.46
N GLY A 88 -5.41 -5.88 -11.11
CA GLY A 88 -6.57 -6.53 -11.71
C GLY A 88 -6.72 -8.05 -11.43
N TYR A 89 -6.09 -8.56 -10.38
CA TYR A 89 -6.28 -9.95 -9.93
C TYR A 89 -6.77 -10.01 -8.48
N ASP A 90 -7.47 -11.08 -8.15
CA ASP A 90 -8.06 -11.34 -6.83
C ASP A 90 -7.01 -11.66 -5.75
N VAL A 91 -5.88 -12.23 -6.16
CA VAL A 91 -4.74 -12.52 -5.30
C VAL A 91 -3.43 -11.98 -5.85
N ALA A 92 -2.50 -11.63 -4.95
CA ALA A 92 -1.16 -11.19 -5.32
C ALA A 92 -0.33 -12.34 -5.93
N PHE A 93 -0.48 -13.54 -5.39
CA PHE A 93 0.25 -14.73 -5.80
C PHE A 93 -0.54 -16.00 -5.46
N SER A 94 -0.42 -17.06 -6.26
CA SER A 94 -1.01 -18.36 -5.96
C SER A 94 0.08 -19.43 -5.81
N PHE A 95 -0.13 -20.36 -4.88
CA PHE A 95 0.76 -21.50 -4.63
C PHE A 95 0.02 -22.81 -4.94
N GLY A 96 0.76 -23.83 -5.39
CA GLY A 96 0.23 -25.19 -5.49
C GLY A 96 -0.90 -25.39 -6.50
N GLY A 97 -1.04 -24.52 -7.51
CA GLY A 97 -2.06 -24.65 -8.56
C GLY A 97 -3.41 -24.00 -8.24
N ALA A 98 -3.53 -23.23 -7.14
CA ALA A 98 -4.70 -22.39 -6.91
C ALA A 98 -4.87 -21.39 -8.07
N SER A 99 -6.12 -21.17 -8.51
CA SER A 99 -6.45 -20.24 -9.59
C SER A 99 -6.17 -18.80 -9.18
N MET A 100 -5.83 -17.98 -10.18
CA MET A 100 -5.66 -16.54 -10.07
C MET A 100 -6.67 -15.94 -11.04
N GLU A 101 -7.65 -15.20 -10.52
CA GLU A 101 -8.79 -14.74 -11.30
C GLU A 101 -8.66 -13.25 -11.60
N ARG A 102 -9.00 -12.87 -12.83
CA ARG A 102 -9.10 -11.46 -13.20
C ARG A 102 -10.31 -10.87 -12.48
N THR A 103 -10.11 -9.75 -11.80
CA THR A 103 -11.18 -9.04 -11.06
C THR A 103 -11.95 -8.04 -11.92
N VAL A 104 -11.69 -8.02 -13.22
CA VAL A 104 -12.39 -7.22 -14.22
C VAL A 104 -12.82 -8.13 -15.38
N GLU A 105 -14.13 -8.14 -15.65
CA GLU A 105 -14.70 -8.47 -16.96
C GLU A 105 -14.69 -7.24 -17.87
#